data_AF-A0AB74M3Y0-F1
#
_entry.id   AF-A0AB74M3Y0-F1
#
_cell.length_a   1.000
_cell.length_b   1.000
_cell.length_c   1.000
_cell.angle_alpha   90.00
_cell.angle_beta   90.00
_cell.angle_gamma   90.00
#
_symmetry.space_group_name_H-M   'P 1'
#
loop_
_entity.id
_entity.type
_entity.pdbx_description
1 polymer ?
#
loop_
_entity_poly.entity_id
_entity_poly.type
_entity_poly.pdbx_seq_one_letter_code
_entity_poly.pdbx_strand_id
1 'polypeptide(L)'
;MSNLDEADPHVPGTIFASTALGSHGPQVKWYPDRAGRTLPCLIVSIGPNPSVRDDFLPPIVSRAAAPKVIAWVRPNHVALLDFWTNGASWNRREVAAFLDGLLPPP
;
A
#
# COMPACT_ATOMS: atom_id res chain seq x y z
N MET A 1 6.73 8.13 4.44
CA MET A 1 6.72 7.00 3.47
C MET A 1 7.26 5.77 4.18
N SER A 2 6.67 4.59 3.96
CA SER A 2 7.20 3.32 4.47
C SER A 2 7.06 2.22 3.41
N ASN A 3 8.10 1.39 3.27
CA ASN A 3 8.00 0.12 2.55
C ASN A 3 7.53 -0.94 3.53
N LEU A 4 6.54 -1.73 3.14
CA LEU A 4 6.11 -2.93 3.82
C LEU A 4 6.65 -4.11 3.00
N ASP A 5 7.71 -4.71 3.51
CA ASP A 5 8.40 -5.83 2.86
C ASP A 5 7.62 -7.15 3.12
N GLU A 6 7.97 -8.24 2.42
CA GLU A 6 7.28 -9.55 2.41
C GLU A 6 7.05 -10.20 3.79
N ALA A 7 7.66 -9.68 4.86
CA ALA A 7 7.48 -10.19 6.22
C ALA A 7 6.10 -9.85 6.82
N ASP A 8 5.34 -8.91 6.26
CA ASP A 8 4.10 -8.39 6.83
C ASP A 8 2.82 -8.72 6.02
N PRO A 9 2.91 -8.93 4.69
CA PRO A 9 1.77 -9.43 3.95
C PRO A 9 2.04 -10.76 3.24
N HIS A 10 1.21 -11.78 3.46
CA HIS A 10 0.98 -12.93 2.55
C HIS A 10 0.53 -12.54 1.11
N VAL A 11 0.77 -11.29 0.69
CA VAL A 11 0.81 -10.85 -0.70
C VAL A 11 2.29 -10.83 -1.11
N PRO A 12 2.74 -11.76 -1.99
CA PRO A 12 4.12 -11.71 -2.50
C PRO A 12 4.43 -10.32 -3.07
N GLY A 13 5.64 -9.81 -2.86
CA GLY A 13 6.05 -8.46 -3.28
C GLY A 13 5.91 -7.35 -2.22
N THR A 14 6.23 -6.11 -2.60
CA THR A 14 6.33 -4.96 -1.68
C THR A 14 5.12 -4.04 -1.80
N ILE A 15 4.48 -3.72 -0.67
CA ILE A 15 3.50 -2.62 -0.59
C ILE A 15 4.23 -1.34 -0.15
N PHE A 16 4.13 -0.32 -0.98
CA PHE A 16 4.60 1.01 -0.69
C PHE A 16 3.43 1.89 -0.24
N ALA A 17 3.45 2.27 1.04
CA ALA A 17 2.56 3.26 1.61
C ALA A 17 3.26 4.63 1.62
N SER A 18 2.72 5.58 0.86
CA SER A 18 3.19 6.96 0.88
C SER A 18 2.30 7.84 1.76
N THR A 19 2.88 8.95 2.19
CA THR A 19 2.17 10.10 2.73
C THR A 19 1.68 10.97 1.58
N ALA A 20 0.76 11.90 1.84
CA ALA A 20 0.24 12.85 0.86
C ALA A 20 1.38 13.65 0.23
N LEU A 21 1.82 13.23 -0.96
CA LEU A 21 2.86 13.87 -1.74
C LEU A 21 2.36 13.98 -3.19
N GLY A 22 2.08 15.20 -3.63
CA GLY A 22 1.59 15.50 -4.98
C GLY A 22 0.05 15.51 -5.10
N SER A 23 -0.44 15.54 -6.33
CA SER A 23 -1.86 15.78 -6.65
C SER A 23 -2.73 14.53 -6.72
N HIS A 24 -2.21 13.36 -6.33
CA HIS A 24 -2.96 12.09 -6.36
C HIS A 24 -3.73 11.88 -5.06
N GLY A 25 -4.88 11.21 -5.14
CA GLY A 25 -5.64 10.82 -3.96
C GLY A 25 -4.95 9.73 -3.13
N PRO A 26 -5.48 9.39 -1.94
CA PRO A 26 -4.93 8.34 -1.10
C PRO A 26 -4.83 7.00 -1.82
N GLN A 27 -3.62 6.45 -1.86
CA GLN A 27 -3.33 5.21 -2.58
C GLN A 27 -2.10 4.50 -2.01
N VAL A 28 -2.06 3.19 -2.20
CA VAL A 28 -0.85 2.36 -2.04
C VAL A 28 -0.36 1.91 -3.41
N LYS A 29 0.94 1.64 -3.51
CA LYS A 29 1.54 1.00 -4.69
C LYS A 29 2.01 -0.40 -4.31
N TRP A 30 1.75 -1.38 -5.16
CA TRP A 30 2.28 -2.74 -5.00
C TRP A 30 3.27 -3.04 -6.11
N TYR A 31 4.42 -3.61 -5.74
CA TYR A 31 5.48 -4.03 -6.64
C TYR A 31 5.68 -5.55 -6.52
N PRO A 32 5.90 -6.29 -7.63
CA PRO A 32 6.13 -7.74 -7.57
C PRO A 32 7.37 -8.16 -6.79
N ASP A 33 8.34 -7.26 -6.68
CA ASP A 33 9.59 -7.43 -5.95
C ASP A 33 9.77 -6.19 -5.05
N ARG A 34 10.83 -5.40 -5.23
CA ARG A 34 11.06 -4.17 -4.45
C ARG A 34 10.35 -2.93 -5.00
N ALA A 35 10.04 -2.00 -4.11
CA ALA A 35 9.57 -0.66 -4.50
C ALA A 35 10.64 0.12 -5.26
N GLY A 36 10.24 0.84 -6.32
CA GLY A 36 11.15 1.67 -7.10
C GLY A 36 10.44 2.73 -7.92
N ARG A 37 11.05 3.91 -8.02
CA ARG A 37 10.43 5.09 -8.66
C ARG A 37 10.02 4.87 -10.12
N THR A 38 10.76 4.05 -10.85
CA THR A 38 10.56 3.76 -12.28
C THR A 38 10.09 2.33 -12.53
N LEU A 39 9.86 1.55 -11.48
CA LEU A 39 9.46 0.15 -11.62
C LEU A 39 7.95 0.06 -11.87
N PRO A 40 7.51 -0.89 -12.72
CA PRO A 40 6.09 -1.12 -12.94
C PRO A 40 5.43 -1.55 -11.63
N CYS A 41 4.24 -1.01 -11.35
CA CYS A 41 3.49 -1.29 -10.13
C CYS A 41 1.99 -1.31 -10.40
N LEU A 42 1.27 -1.89 -9.45
CA LEU A 42 -0.18 -1.77 -9.32
C LEU A 42 -0.49 -0.64 -8.34
N ILE A 43 -1.45 0.23 -8.66
CA ILE A 43 -1.89 1.30 -7.77
C ILE A 43 -3.31 1.01 -7.29
N VAL A 44 -3.53 0.97 -5.98
CA VAL A 44 -4.84 0.73 -5.36
C VAL A 44 -5.22 1.91 -4.47
N SER A 45 -6.45 2.42 -4.62
CA SER A 45 -6.96 3.51 -3.78
C SER A 45 -7.13 3.06 -2.33
N ILE A 46 -6.84 3.95 -1.39
CA ILE A 46 -7.17 3.74 0.03
C ILE A 46 -8.59 4.26 0.28
N GLY A 47 -9.45 3.41 0.88
CA GLY A 47 -10.82 3.76 1.26
C GLY A 47 -11.62 2.52 1.65
N PRO A 48 -12.89 2.68 2.07
CA PRO A 48 -13.75 1.56 2.48
C PRO A 48 -14.06 0.58 1.33
N ASN A 49 -14.03 1.09 0.09
CA ASN A 49 -14.19 0.30 -1.14
C ASN A 49 -12.97 0.51 -2.04
N PRO A 50 -11.82 -0.12 -1.73
CA PRO A 50 -10.59 0.10 -2.48
C PRO A 50 -10.69 -0.53 -3.88
N SER A 51 -10.11 0.14 -4.87
CA SER A 51 -10.12 -0.27 -6.28
C SER A 51 -8.79 0.05 -6.96
N VAL A 52 -8.50 -0.65 -8.05
CA VAL A 52 -7.32 -0.37 -8.88
C VAL A 52 -7.50 0.99 -9.55
N ARG A 53 -6.50 1.86 -9.42
CA ARG A 53 -6.45 3.19 -10.06
C ARG A 53 -5.67 3.13 -11.37
N ASP A 54 -4.47 2.58 -11.31
CA ASP A 54 -3.57 2.42 -12.43
C ASP A 54 -2.84 1.08 -12.30
N ASP A 55 -2.45 0.52 -13.45
CA ASP A 55 -1.79 -0.77 -13.53
C ASP A 55 -0.74 -0.74 -14.64
N PHE A 56 0.52 -0.87 -14.25
CA PHE A 56 1.67 -0.85 -15.15
C PHE A 56 2.32 -2.23 -15.31
N LEU A 57 1.65 -3.29 -14.84
CA LEU A 57 2.18 -4.64 -14.81
C LEU A 57 1.67 -5.49 -15.98
N PRO A 58 2.34 -6.62 -16.29
CA PRO A 58 1.77 -7.62 -17.17
C PRO A 58 0.40 -8.09 -16.63
N PRO A 59 -0.63 -8.27 -17.49
CA PRO A 59 -1.99 -8.56 -17.05
C PRO A 59 -2.12 -9.80 -16.15
N ILE A 60 -1.30 -10.83 -16.37
CA ILE A 60 -1.30 -12.05 -15.55
C ILE A 60 -0.88 -11.75 -14.11
N VAL A 61 0.15 -10.91 -13.94
CA VAL A 61 0.68 -10.52 -12.63
C VAL A 61 -0.34 -9.68 -11.88
N SER A 62 -0.89 -8.65 -12.53
CA SER A 62 -1.89 -7.78 -11.93
C SER A 62 -3.16 -8.51 -11.52
N ARG A 63 -3.70 -9.40 -12.38
CA ARG A 63 -4.89 -10.20 -12.06
C ARG A 63 -4.70 -11.07 -10.82
N ALA A 64 -3.48 -11.55 -10.57
CA ALA A 64 -3.17 -12.33 -9.38
C ALA A 64 -3.00 -11.46 -8.12
N ALA A 65 -2.42 -10.27 -8.25
CA ALA A 65 -2.09 -9.39 -7.13
C ALA A 65 -3.28 -8.50 -6.69
N ALA A 66 -4.04 -7.94 -7.63
CA ALA A 66 -5.03 -6.91 -7.35
C ALA A 66 -6.10 -7.33 -6.32
N PRO A 67 -6.71 -8.53 -6.39
CA PRO A 67 -7.67 -8.95 -5.38
C PRO A 67 -7.06 -9.02 -3.97
N LYS A 68 -5.79 -9.45 -3.86
CA LYS A 68 -5.08 -9.59 -2.58
C LYS A 68 -4.75 -8.23 -1.97
N VAL A 69 -4.24 -7.31 -2.78
CA VAL A 69 -3.94 -5.93 -2.34
C VAL A 69 -5.23 -5.23 -1.92
N ILE A 70 -6.31 -5.36 -2.68
CA ILE A 70 -7.64 -4.82 -2.33
C ILE A 70 -8.14 -5.41 -1.00
N ALA A 71 -8.02 -6.73 -0.82
CA ALA A 71 -8.46 -7.42 0.38
C ALA A 71 -7.66 -6.99 1.62
N TRP A 72 -6.38 -6.65 1.47
CA TRP A 72 -5.54 -6.12 2.54
C TRP A 72 -5.79 -4.63 2.84
N VAL A 73 -5.99 -3.79 1.81
CA VAL A 73 -6.26 -2.36 1.99
C VAL A 73 -7.60 -2.16 2.72
N ARG A 74 -8.62 -2.96 2.41
CA ARG A 74 -9.98 -2.80 2.94
C ARG A 74 -10.03 -2.76 4.48
N PRO A 75 -9.51 -3.74 5.24
CA PRO A 75 -9.54 -3.68 6.70
C PRO A 75 -8.56 -2.65 7.28
N ASN A 76 -7.50 -2.29 6.55
CA ASN A 76 -6.47 -1.34 6.99
C ASN A 76 -6.74 0.12 6.60
N HIS A 77 -7.81 0.42 5.86
CA HIS A 77 -7.97 1.71 5.19
C HIS A 77 -7.97 2.92 6.14
N VAL A 78 -8.49 2.79 7.37
CA VAL A 78 -8.50 3.88 8.35
C VAL A 78 -7.08 4.25 8.76
N ALA A 79 -6.27 3.26 9.16
CA ALA A 79 -4.87 3.47 9.53
C ALA A 79 -4.05 3.99 8.34
N LEU A 80 -4.29 3.44 7.14
CA LEU A 80 -3.63 3.89 5.91
C LEU A 80 -3.99 5.34 5.54
N LEU A 81 -5.24 5.77 5.76
CA LEU A 81 -5.65 7.16 5.53
C LEU A 81 -5.02 8.11 6.55
N ASP A 82 -4.90 7.69 7.80
CA ASP A 82 -4.23 8.49 8.82
C ASP A 82 -2.75 8.65 8.52
N PHE A 83 -2.06 7.55 8.18
CA PHE A 83 -0.66 7.61 7.73
C PHE A 83 -0.51 8.43 6.44
N TRP A 84 -1.44 8.30 5.49
CA TRP A 84 -1.43 9.14 4.29
C TRP A 84 -1.48 10.63 4.64
N THR A 85 -2.35 11.00 5.57
CA THR A 85 -2.62 12.41 5.91
C THR A 85 -1.55 13.00 6.81
N ASN A 86 -1.15 12.27 7.85
CA ASN A 86 -0.36 12.77 8.97
C ASN A 86 1.03 12.13 9.08
N GLY A 87 1.28 11.02 8.39
CA GLY A 87 2.51 10.23 8.53
C GLY A 87 3.80 10.95 8.12
N ALA A 88 3.70 12.11 7.43
CA ALA A 88 4.87 12.91 7.08
C ALA A 88 5.49 13.63 8.28
N SER A 89 4.69 13.92 9.31
CA SER A 89 5.15 14.55 10.56
C SER A 89 5.42 13.57 11.68
N TRP A 90 5.13 12.28 11.47
CA TRP A 90 5.31 11.25 12.50
C TRP A 90 6.78 10.98 12.78
N ASN A 91 7.08 10.83 14.06
CA ASN A 91 8.36 10.36 14.53
C ASN A 91 8.45 8.82 14.42
N ARG A 92 9.63 8.27 14.70
CA ARG A 92 9.90 6.82 14.59
C ARG A 92 8.91 5.95 15.38
N ARG A 93 8.50 6.37 16.59
CA ARG A 93 7.59 5.58 17.44
C ARG A 93 6.18 5.55 16.86
N GLU A 94 5.72 6.67 16.33
CA GLU A 94 4.41 6.77 15.68
C GLU A 94 4.37 5.92 14.41
N VAL A 95 5.44 5.95 13.61
CA VAL A 95 5.56 5.06 12.43
C VAL A 95 5.56 3.59 12.86
N ALA A 96 6.33 3.21 13.88
CA ALA A 96 6.35 1.83 14.36
C ALA A 96 4.97 1.36 14.85
N ALA A 97 4.27 2.17 15.65
CA ALA A 97 2.94 1.83 16.14
C ALA A 97 1.91 1.69 15.01
N PHE A 98 2.03 2.48 13.95
CA PHE A 98 1.22 2.32 12.75
C PHE A 98 1.49 0.98 12.06
N LEU A 99 2.76 0.62 11.87
CA LEU A 99 3.15 -0.64 11.24
C LEU A 99 2.65 -1.84 12.05
N ASP A 100 2.88 -1.84 13.37
CA ASP A 100 2.46 -2.90 14.29
C ASP A 100 0.92 -3.03 14.37
N GLY A 101 0.19 -1.97 14.03
CA GLY A 101 -1.27 -1.93 14.03
C GLY A 101 -1.93 -2.41 12.73
N LEU A 102 -1.16 -2.68 11.67
CA LEU A 102 -1.71 -3.16 10.41
C LEU A 102 -2.16 -4.62 10.54
N LEU A 103 -3.35 -4.91 10.03
CA LEU A 103 -3.86 -6.26 9.94
C LEU A 103 -3.13 -7.01 8.82
N PRO A 104 -2.77 -8.29 9.06
CA PRO A 104 -2.18 -9.12 8.03
C PRO A 104 -3.20 -9.35 6.89
N PRO A 105 -2.74 -9.63 5.67
CA PRO A 105 -3.62 -10.00 4.57
C PRO A 105 -4.27 -11.37 4.84
N PRO A 106 -5.48 -11.57 4.28
CA PRO A 106 -6.20 -12.84 4.39
C PRO A 106 -5.55 -13.98 3.60
#